data_AF-A0A944SAA4-F1
#
_entry.id   AF-A0A944SAA4-F1
#
_cell.length_a   1.000
_cell.length_b   1.000
_cell.length_c   1.000
_cell.angle_alpha   90.00
_cell.angle_beta   90.00
_cell.angle_gamma   90.00
#
_symmetry.space_group_name_H-M   'P 1'
#
loop_
_entity.id
_entity.type
_entity.pdbx_description
1 polymer ?
#
loop_
_entity_poly.entity_id
_entity_poly.type
_entity_poly.pdbx_seq_one_letter_code
_entity_poly.pdbx_strand_id
1 'polypeptide(L)'
;MSKKKKKNGGHAKKEIIESNVKKEAMKKEDSLKTEMKKREEEIKVNAVSKEEVKSEEEIVGQTTLSELDEKTENQKTIKNLVSAVILLSGIAVGSFFVDIVQFMSGDGFSKRALDNSEVLVAGDRTWVAFNEPAIDVKVLTVSEEEMKNCKNCDTKEVLLWLRDYIPTMVVNNVDAESEEGKAMIEAYEIKSLPAFFFSEEIEQTKFFQGEGRVVFAEKNDSFMLNAAGLGIPVGKYLQTPEVGETDAILGNKEAKVKVVVFSDFQCPYCGEHFKNAKEAVKGFSEEEVALVYKDLPLNFHLQGKNAAMAARCSQDQEKFWEMGELLYSSQKDWQDTEGIAQFKKYARELKLDTFKFNKCMDDRSAEALVDEDLAQAKEIGVTGTPATFVGTQFASGVVTALEIKAMIQNELDGDIDEMDADILEDVSSEMEEETEEEVKVQ
;
A
#
# COMPACT_ATOMS: atom_id res chain seq x y z
N MET A 1 38.38 43.82 -46.64
CA MET A 1 38.02 44.22 -45.25
C MET A 1 36.51 44.35 -45.13
N SER A 2 35.80 43.28 -44.76
CA SER A 2 34.38 43.38 -44.39
C SER A 2 33.98 42.14 -43.59
N LYS A 3 33.88 42.30 -42.26
CA LYS A 3 33.13 41.43 -41.31
C LYS A 3 33.40 41.92 -39.88
N LYS A 4 32.72 42.99 -39.46
CA LYS A 4 32.55 43.35 -38.03
C LYS A 4 31.31 44.24 -37.86
N LYS A 5 30.12 43.68 -38.13
CA LYS A 5 28.82 44.26 -37.76
C LYS A 5 27.77 43.14 -37.77
N LYS A 6 27.77 42.26 -36.76
CA LYS A 6 26.69 41.30 -36.47
C LYS A 6 26.94 40.64 -35.09
N LYS A 7 26.99 41.42 -34.01
CA LYS A 7 27.01 40.84 -32.63
C LYS A 7 26.25 41.62 -31.55
N ASN A 8 25.51 42.69 -31.88
CA ASN A 8 24.76 43.46 -30.86
C ASN A 8 23.22 43.33 -30.93
N GLY A 9 22.66 42.39 -31.70
CA GLY A 9 21.20 42.20 -31.83
C GLY A 9 20.59 41.12 -30.94
N GLY A 10 21.40 40.22 -30.37
CA GLY A 10 20.92 39.05 -29.62
C GLY A 10 20.66 39.32 -28.13
N HIS A 11 21.44 40.21 -27.51
CA HIS A 11 21.37 40.44 -26.07
C HIS A 11 20.13 41.24 -25.65
N ALA A 12 19.76 42.25 -26.45
CA ALA A 12 18.58 43.08 -26.20
C ALA A 12 17.25 42.33 -26.41
N LYS A 13 17.22 41.29 -27.27
CA LYS A 13 16.03 40.45 -27.46
C LYS A 13 15.77 39.50 -26.29
N LYS A 14 16.83 39.05 -25.59
CA LYS A 14 16.72 38.11 -24.47
C LYS A 14 16.16 38.78 -23.21
N GLU A 15 16.62 40.00 -22.89
CA GLU A 15 16.11 40.77 -21.74
C GLU A 15 14.63 41.17 -21.88
N ILE A 16 14.17 41.46 -23.09
CA ILE A 16 12.76 41.80 -23.34
C ILE A 16 11.85 40.58 -23.10
N ILE A 17 12.27 39.39 -23.53
CA ILE A 17 11.52 38.14 -23.34
C ILE A 17 11.44 37.77 -21.86
N GLU A 18 12.56 37.84 -21.13
CA GLU A 18 12.58 37.55 -19.68
C GLU A 18 11.71 38.55 -18.90
N SER A 19 11.67 39.83 -19.29
CA SER A 19 10.79 40.82 -18.64
C SER A 19 9.31 40.56 -18.90
N ASN A 20 8.95 40.05 -20.08
CA ASN A 20 7.57 39.76 -20.44
C ASN A 20 7.07 38.49 -19.76
N VAL A 21 7.90 37.44 -19.67
CA VAL A 21 7.57 36.21 -18.93
C VAL A 21 7.37 36.51 -17.44
N LYS A 22 8.20 37.38 -16.85
CA LYS A 22 8.05 37.78 -15.44
C LYS A 22 6.78 38.58 -15.19
N LYS A 23 6.37 39.44 -16.13
CA LYS A 23 5.10 40.18 -16.06
C LYS A 23 3.89 39.26 -16.19
N GLU A 24 3.93 38.26 -17.06
CA GLU A 24 2.84 37.28 -17.17
C GLU A 24 2.73 36.39 -15.94
N ALA A 25 3.86 35.97 -15.35
CA ALA A 25 3.89 35.20 -14.11
C ALA A 25 3.25 35.97 -12.93
N MET A 26 3.62 37.25 -12.75
CA MET A 26 3.01 38.10 -11.72
C MET A 26 1.50 38.28 -11.94
N LYS A 27 1.06 38.43 -13.19
CA LYS A 27 -0.37 38.58 -13.52
C LYS A 27 -1.17 37.31 -13.23
N LYS A 28 -0.55 36.14 -13.41
CA LYS A 28 -1.16 34.83 -13.12
C LYS A 28 -1.24 34.57 -11.61
N GLU A 29 -0.24 35.01 -10.86
CA GLU A 29 -0.22 34.93 -9.39
C GLU A 29 -1.28 35.83 -8.74
N ASP A 30 -1.46 37.06 -9.24
CA ASP A 30 -2.51 37.97 -8.77
C ASP A 30 -3.92 37.45 -9.08
N SER A 31 -4.10 36.79 -10.25
CA SER A 31 -5.36 36.13 -10.61
C SER A 31 -5.67 34.97 -9.65
N LEU A 32 -4.68 34.14 -9.32
CA LEU A 32 -4.85 33.01 -8.40
C LEU A 32 -5.17 33.48 -6.97
N LYS A 33 -4.48 34.53 -6.49
CA LYS A 33 -4.74 35.12 -5.17
C LYS A 33 -6.15 35.69 -5.07
N THR A 34 -6.65 36.30 -6.14
CA THR A 34 -8.02 36.83 -6.20
C THR A 34 -9.06 35.71 -6.16
N GLU A 35 -8.80 34.60 -6.87
CA GLU A 35 -9.70 33.45 -6.92
C GLU A 35 -9.72 32.64 -5.61
N MET A 36 -8.58 32.51 -4.94
CA MET A 36 -8.48 31.93 -3.59
C MET A 36 -9.24 32.74 -2.56
N LYS A 37 -9.13 34.07 -2.60
CA LYS A 37 -9.84 34.95 -1.67
C LYS A 37 -11.36 34.89 -1.87
N LYS A 38 -11.81 34.73 -3.12
CA LYS A 38 -13.22 34.52 -3.46
C LYS A 38 -13.74 33.17 -2.92
N ARG A 39 -12.94 32.10 -3.01
CA ARG A 39 -13.27 30.80 -2.43
C ARG A 39 -13.31 30.82 -0.89
N GLU A 40 -12.41 31.56 -0.24
CA GLU A 40 -12.45 31.74 1.21
C GLU A 40 -13.72 32.48 1.69
N GLU A 41 -14.19 33.47 0.93
CA GLU A 41 -15.46 34.16 1.21
C GLU A 41 -16.67 33.24 0.99
N GLU A 42 -16.69 32.42 -0.07
CA GLU A 42 -17.74 31.43 -0.32
C GLU A 42 -17.79 30.33 0.77
N ILE A 43 -16.63 29.91 1.30
CA ILE A 43 -16.56 28.96 2.43
C ILE A 43 -17.09 29.59 3.73
N LYS A 44 -16.81 30.87 3.98
CA LYS A 44 -17.33 31.59 5.16
C LYS A 44 -18.85 31.77 5.09
N VAL A 45 -19.42 32.02 3.91
CA VAL A 45 -20.88 32.13 3.72
C VAL A 45 -21.57 30.78 3.96
N ASN A 46 -20.96 29.66 3.57
CA ASN A 46 -21.48 28.31 3.81
C ASN A 46 -21.28 27.79 5.25
N ALA A 47 -20.39 28.41 6.04
CA ALA A 47 -20.22 28.10 7.46
C ALA A 47 -21.31 28.76 8.31
N VAL A 48 -21.76 29.96 7.94
CA VAL A 48 -22.83 30.71 8.64
C VAL A 48 -24.20 30.03 8.47
N SER A 49 -24.44 29.30 7.38
CA SER A 49 -25.69 28.54 7.18
C SER A 49 -25.77 27.21 7.93
N LYS A 50 -24.67 26.77 8.57
CA LYS A 50 -24.62 25.54 9.39
C LYS A 50 -24.86 25.77 10.88
N GLU A 51 -24.88 27.02 11.34
CA GLU A 51 -25.18 27.35 12.75
C GLU A 51 -26.68 27.47 13.07
N GLU A 52 -27.57 27.48 12.07
CA GLU A 52 -29.04 27.52 12.26
C GLU A 52 -29.73 26.14 12.31
N VAL A 53 -28.99 25.02 12.31
CA VAL A 53 -29.59 23.65 12.34
C VAL A 53 -29.25 22.89 13.63
N LYS A 54 -28.67 23.56 14.65
CA LYS A 54 -28.23 22.90 15.90
C LYS A 54 -29.08 23.21 17.13
N SER A 55 -30.39 23.41 16.96
CA SER A 55 -31.31 23.70 18.06
C SER A 55 -32.65 22.98 17.97
N GLU A 56 -32.68 21.65 17.76
CA GLU A 56 -33.92 20.86 17.93
C GLU A 56 -33.73 19.45 18.57
N GLU A 57 -32.54 19.08 19.04
CA GLU A 57 -32.33 17.83 19.81
C GLU A 57 -31.84 18.10 21.23
N GLU A 58 -32.57 18.93 21.97
CA GLU A 58 -32.39 19.04 23.41
C GLU A 58 -33.71 19.50 24.05
N ILE A 59 -34.72 18.62 24.10
CA ILE A 59 -35.86 18.66 25.02
C ILE A 59 -36.53 17.26 25.01
N VAL A 60 -36.93 16.81 26.20
CA VAL A 60 -37.54 15.51 26.58
C VAL A 60 -36.50 14.39 26.80
N GLY A 61 -36.13 14.03 28.02
CA GLY A 61 -36.71 14.30 29.33
C GLY A 61 -36.29 13.18 30.26
N GLN A 62 -35.38 13.50 31.18
CA GLN A 62 -34.98 12.64 32.27
C GLN A 62 -36.07 12.73 33.36
N THR A 63 -36.82 11.65 33.58
CA THR A 63 -37.54 11.44 34.84
C THR A 63 -37.55 9.96 35.17
N THR A 64 -36.77 9.64 36.20
CA THR A 64 -36.82 8.38 36.95
C THR A 64 -38.20 8.19 37.58
N LEU A 65 -38.72 6.96 37.62
CA LEU A 65 -39.30 6.41 38.85
C LEU A 65 -39.42 4.89 38.70
N SER A 66 -38.70 4.21 39.58
CA SER A 66 -39.02 2.89 40.10
C SER A 66 -40.51 2.75 40.44
N GLU A 67 -41.07 1.58 40.14
CA GLU A 67 -42.08 0.81 40.89
C GLU A 67 -43.15 0.18 39.97
N LEU A 68 -43.00 -1.14 39.86
CA LEU A 68 -44.05 -2.16 39.98
C LEU A 68 -45.10 -2.30 38.86
N ASP A 69 -44.91 -3.40 38.12
CA ASP A 69 -45.89 -4.47 37.93
C ASP A 69 -47.37 -4.06 37.81
N GLU A 70 -47.91 -4.14 36.60
CA GLU A 70 -49.01 -5.07 36.29
C GLU A 70 -49.44 -4.94 34.81
N LYS A 71 -49.88 -6.08 34.25
CA LYS A 71 -50.53 -6.27 32.93
C LYS A 71 -49.62 -6.46 31.72
N THR A 72 -48.81 -7.49 31.87
CA THR A 72 -48.61 -8.58 30.90
C THR A 72 -49.96 -9.08 30.35
N GLU A 73 -50.26 -8.84 29.07
CA GLU A 73 -50.86 -9.85 28.16
C GLU A 73 -51.01 -9.36 26.70
N ASN A 74 -50.93 -8.05 26.42
CA ASN A 74 -51.17 -7.53 25.06
C ASN A 74 -49.90 -7.18 24.25
N GLN A 75 -48.69 -7.35 24.80
CA GLN A 75 -47.44 -7.06 24.07
C GLN A 75 -46.85 -8.26 23.30
N LYS A 76 -47.22 -9.51 23.60
CA LYS A 76 -46.68 -10.68 22.88
C LYS A 76 -47.27 -10.82 21.48
N THR A 77 -48.55 -10.50 21.32
CA THR A 77 -49.26 -10.60 20.03
C THR A 77 -48.78 -9.53 19.03
N ILE A 78 -48.46 -8.32 19.51
CA ILE A 78 -47.96 -7.22 18.66
C ILE A 78 -46.50 -7.45 18.25
N LYS A 79 -45.64 -7.97 19.15
CA LYS A 79 -44.23 -8.26 18.82
C LYS A 79 -44.07 -9.41 17.80
N ASN A 80 -44.95 -10.41 17.83
CA ASN A 80 -44.96 -11.49 16.84
C ASN A 80 -45.44 -11.02 15.45
N LEU A 81 -46.40 -10.09 15.39
CA LEU A 81 -46.88 -9.50 14.13
C LEU A 81 -45.85 -8.58 13.49
N VAL A 82 -45.14 -7.76 14.27
CA VAL A 82 -44.07 -6.90 13.77
C VAL A 82 -42.86 -7.73 13.30
N SER A 83 -42.51 -8.81 14.00
CA SER A 83 -41.45 -9.72 13.57
C SER A 83 -41.82 -10.50 12.30
N ALA A 84 -43.09 -10.89 12.14
CA ALA A 84 -43.57 -11.54 10.92
C ALA A 84 -43.63 -10.57 9.72
N VAL A 85 -43.98 -9.29 9.95
CA VAL A 85 -43.96 -8.25 8.90
C VAL A 85 -42.53 -7.89 8.50
N ILE A 86 -41.57 -7.88 9.44
CA ILE A 86 -40.14 -7.66 9.16
C ILE A 86 -39.51 -8.87 8.47
N LEU A 87 -39.91 -10.10 8.82
CA LEU A 87 -39.48 -11.32 8.11
C LEU A 87 -40.06 -11.39 6.69
N LEU A 88 -41.34 -11.02 6.51
CA LEU A 88 -41.97 -10.99 5.19
C LEU A 88 -41.48 -9.83 4.32
N SER A 89 -41.11 -8.69 4.90
CA SER A 89 -40.48 -7.58 4.16
C SER A 89 -38.98 -7.81 3.90
N GLY A 90 -38.27 -8.49 4.80
CA GLY A 90 -36.87 -8.89 4.61
C GLY A 90 -36.68 -9.99 3.55
N ILE A 91 -37.60 -10.96 3.49
CA ILE A 91 -37.59 -12.02 2.46
C ILE A 91 -37.98 -11.48 1.07
N ALA A 92 -38.76 -10.40 1.01
CA ALA A 92 -39.15 -9.76 -0.25
C ALA A 92 -38.09 -8.80 -0.83
N VAL A 93 -37.12 -8.33 -0.03
CA VAL A 93 -36.07 -7.39 -0.51
C VAL A 93 -34.73 -8.10 -0.79
N GLY A 94 -34.46 -9.25 -0.15
CA GLY A 94 -33.23 -10.02 -0.39
C GLY A 94 -33.28 -10.98 -1.59
N SER A 95 -34.41 -11.66 -1.83
CA SER A 95 -34.51 -12.67 -2.90
C SER A 95 -35.01 -12.10 -4.22
N PHE A 96 -35.78 -11.01 -4.19
CA PHE A 96 -36.34 -10.45 -5.42
C PHE A 96 -35.35 -9.56 -6.18
N PHE A 97 -34.32 -9.02 -5.51
CA PHE A 97 -33.27 -8.25 -6.18
C PHE A 97 -32.18 -9.13 -6.81
N VAL A 98 -31.89 -10.31 -6.25
CA VAL A 98 -30.95 -11.25 -6.89
C VAL A 98 -31.63 -11.92 -8.10
N ASP A 99 -32.90 -12.30 -7.98
CA ASP A 99 -33.64 -12.90 -9.10
C ASP A 99 -34.06 -11.89 -10.17
N ILE A 100 -34.38 -10.62 -9.84
CA ILE A 100 -34.63 -9.60 -10.89
C ILE A 100 -33.33 -9.14 -11.53
N VAL A 101 -32.21 -9.08 -10.80
CA VAL A 101 -30.92 -8.78 -11.42
C VAL A 101 -30.50 -9.96 -12.30
N GLN A 102 -30.74 -11.23 -11.96
CA GLN A 102 -30.49 -12.35 -12.85
C GLN A 102 -31.55 -12.54 -13.96
N PHE A 103 -32.79 -12.10 -13.76
CA PHE A 103 -33.87 -12.18 -14.76
C PHE A 103 -33.90 -10.97 -15.72
N MET A 104 -33.34 -9.82 -15.32
CA MET A 104 -33.03 -8.69 -16.21
C MET A 104 -31.61 -8.74 -16.77
N SER A 105 -30.70 -9.49 -16.14
CA SER A 105 -29.42 -9.91 -16.73
C SER A 105 -29.62 -11.27 -17.39
N GLY A 106 -30.46 -11.30 -18.44
CA GLY A 106 -30.14 -12.24 -19.51
C GLY A 106 -28.68 -11.96 -19.90
N ASP A 107 -27.85 -13.00 -19.86
CA ASP A 107 -26.41 -12.99 -20.17
C ASP A 107 -25.99 -11.75 -20.96
N GLY A 108 -25.36 -10.79 -20.28
CA GLY A 108 -25.22 -9.46 -20.84
C GLY A 108 -24.02 -8.71 -20.28
N PHE A 109 -23.03 -8.53 -21.14
CA PHE A 109 -21.91 -7.59 -20.98
C PHE A 109 -22.40 -6.22 -20.48
N SER A 110 -21.54 -5.51 -19.75
CA SER A 110 -21.74 -4.11 -19.32
C SER A 110 -22.42 -3.27 -20.42
N LYS A 111 -23.58 -2.65 -20.12
CA LYS A 111 -24.29 -1.76 -21.08
C LYS A 111 -23.40 -0.66 -21.67
N ARG A 112 -22.38 -0.22 -20.92
CA ARG A 112 -21.41 0.79 -21.38
C ARG A 112 -20.44 0.25 -22.43
N ALA A 113 -20.15 -1.05 -22.40
CA ALA A 113 -19.39 -1.74 -23.43
C ALA A 113 -20.24 -2.01 -24.69
N LEU A 114 -21.54 -2.28 -24.50
CA LEU A 114 -22.48 -2.58 -25.58
C LEU A 114 -22.80 -1.39 -26.50
N ASP A 115 -22.76 -0.15 -26.01
CA ASP A 115 -23.01 1.05 -26.82
C ASP A 115 -21.97 1.27 -27.93
N ASN A 116 -20.82 0.58 -27.87
CA ASN A 116 -19.74 0.67 -28.88
C ASN A 116 -19.45 -0.67 -29.58
N SER A 117 -20.31 -1.67 -29.44
CA SER A 117 -20.06 -3.02 -29.97
C SER A 117 -21.23 -3.55 -30.78
N GLU A 118 -20.94 -4.23 -31.89
CA GLU A 118 -21.97 -4.91 -32.67
C GLU A 118 -22.19 -6.31 -32.09
N VAL A 119 -23.41 -6.61 -31.66
CA VAL A 119 -23.76 -7.93 -31.13
C VAL A 119 -24.34 -8.79 -32.25
N LEU A 120 -23.67 -9.89 -32.57
CA LEU A 120 -24.05 -10.83 -33.61
C LEU A 120 -24.42 -12.16 -32.98
N VAL A 121 -25.63 -12.67 -33.24
CA VAL A 121 -26.03 -14.00 -32.79
C VAL A 121 -25.86 -14.98 -33.96
N ALA A 122 -25.02 -15.99 -33.79
CA ALA A 122 -24.74 -17.00 -34.82
C ALA A 122 -24.76 -18.41 -34.20
N GLY A 123 -25.82 -19.17 -34.52
CA GLY A 123 -26.12 -20.43 -33.86
C GLY A 123 -26.53 -20.20 -32.40
N ASP A 124 -26.03 -21.04 -31.49
CA ASP A 124 -26.29 -20.92 -30.05
C ASP A 124 -25.27 -20.01 -29.32
N ARG A 125 -24.59 -19.12 -30.06
CA ARG A 125 -23.53 -18.24 -29.53
C ARG A 125 -23.80 -16.77 -29.85
N THR A 126 -23.54 -15.92 -28.86
CA THR A 126 -23.54 -14.46 -28.98
C THR A 126 -22.11 -13.97 -29.14
N TRP A 127 -21.87 -13.22 -30.20
CA TRP A 127 -20.59 -12.59 -30.52
C TRP A 127 -20.71 -11.10 -30.29
N VAL A 128 -19.66 -10.50 -29.75
CA VAL A 128 -19.56 -9.05 -29.52
C VAL A 128 -18.36 -8.55 -30.31
N ALA A 129 -18.60 -7.73 -31.32
CA ALA A 129 -17.55 -7.11 -32.12
C ALA A 129 -17.19 -5.76 -31.51
N PHE A 130 -15.94 -5.60 -31.09
CA PHE A 130 -15.40 -4.35 -30.59
C PHE A 130 -14.77 -3.56 -31.73
N ASN A 131 -14.90 -2.23 -31.67
CA ASN A 131 -14.22 -1.33 -32.61
C ASN A 131 -12.76 -1.05 -32.22
N GLU A 132 -12.33 -1.51 -31.05
CA GLU A 132 -10.97 -1.40 -30.55
C GLU A 132 -10.13 -2.62 -30.96
N PRO A 133 -8.82 -2.47 -31.17
CA PRO A 133 -7.96 -3.59 -31.52
C PRO A 133 -7.89 -4.63 -30.39
N ALA A 134 -7.56 -5.87 -30.76
CA ALA A 134 -7.16 -6.88 -29.77
C ALA A 134 -5.86 -6.44 -29.10
N ILE A 135 -5.81 -6.51 -27.77
CA ILE A 135 -4.65 -6.13 -26.98
C ILE A 135 -4.01 -7.39 -26.42
N ASP A 136 -2.79 -7.70 -26.83
CA ASP A 136 -2.07 -8.82 -26.25
C ASP A 136 -1.54 -8.44 -24.87
N VAL A 137 -1.93 -9.21 -23.86
CA VAL A 137 -1.54 -9.00 -22.47
C VAL A 137 -0.70 -10.18 -22.01
N LYS A 138 0.60 -9.94 -21.79
CA LYS A 138 1.48 -10.92 -21.19
C LYS A 138 1.51 -10.73 -19.68
N VAL A 139 1.18 -11.78 -18.95
CA VAL A 139 1.20 -11.80 -17.49
C VAL A 139 2.37 -12.67 -17.06
N LEU A 140 3.45 -12.03 -16.66
CA LEU A 140 4.58 -12.71 -16.06
C LEU A 140 4.22 -13.05 -14.61
N THR A 141 4.21 -14.32 -14.27
CA THR A 141 3.82 -14.80 -12.93
C THR A 141 4.58 -16.08 -12.56
N VAL A 142 4.43 -16.51 -11.32
CA VAL A 142 5.02 -17.75 -10.82
C VAL A 142 4.38 -18.97 -11.48
N SER A 143 5.03 -20.14 -11.40
CA SER A 143 4.47 -21.39 -11.92
C SER A 143 3.13 -21.73 -11.25
N GLU A 144 2.30 -22.56 -11.89
CA GLU A 144 1.01 -22.98 -11.30
C GLU A 144 1.17 -23.71 -9.95
N GLU A 145 2.33 -24.35 -9.74
CA GLU A 145 2.66 -25.01 -8.49
C GLU A 145 2.98 -24.01 -7.38
N GLU A 146 3.85 -23.03 -7.66
CA GLU A 146 4.19 -21.96 -6.72
C GLU A 146 2.99 -21.06 -6.39
N MET A 147 2.03 -20.92 -7.31
CA MET A 147 0.83 -20.11 -7.12
C MET A 147 -0.05 -20.60 -5.96
N LYS A 148 0.05 -21.88 -5.58
CA LYS A 148 -0.65 -22.42 -4.40
C LYS A 148 -0.15 -21.81 -3.09
N ASN A 149 1.13 -21.44 -3.05
CA ASN A 149 1.80 -20.93 -1.86
C ASN A 149 1.93 -19.39 -1.89
N CYS A 150 1.60 -18.74 -3.01
CA CYS A 150 1.60 -17.29 -3.15
C CYS A 150 0.20 -16.76 -3.47
N LYS A 151 -0.60 -16.48 -2.43
CA LYS A 151 -1.95 -15.91 -2.58
C LYS A 151 -1.95 -14.59 -3.37
N ASN A 152 -0.96 -13.74 -3.12
CA ASN A 152 -0.79 -12.45 -3.79
C ASN A 152 -0.28 -12.58 -5.24
N CYS A 153 0.04 -13.79 -5.71
CA CYS A 153 0.38 -14.06 -7.11
C CYS A 153 -0.86 -14.39 -7.97
N ASP A 154 -2.06 -14.54 -7.39
CA ASP A 154 -3.30 -14.75 -8.17
C ASP A 154 -3.66 -13.46 -8.93
N THR A 155 -3.76 -13.57 -10.25
CA THR A 155 -4.00 -12.45 -11.15
C THR A 155 -5.46 -12.30 -11.55
N LYS A 156 -6.36 -13.22 -11.17
CA LYS A 156 -7.74 -13.26 -11.65
C LYS A 156 -8.51 -11.99 -11.35
N GLU A 157 -8.44 -11.47 -10.13
CA GLU A 157 -9.17 -10.26 -9.74
C GLU A 157 -8.70 -9.04 -10.56
N VAL A 158 -7.39 -8.90 -10.74
CA VAL A 158 -6.78 -7.83 -11.55
C VAL A 158 -7.22 -7.95 -13.01
N LEU A 159 -7.19 -9.16 -13.58
CA LEU A 159 -7.60 -9.41 -14.95
C LEU A 159 -9.10 -9.18 -15.17
N LEU A 160 -9.94 -9.52 -14.20
CA LEU A 160 -11.37 -9.22 -14.24
C LEU A 160 -11.61 -7.71 -14.24
N TRP A 161 -10.95 -6.97 -13.35
CA TRP A 161 -11.02 -5.51 -13.33
C TRP A 161 -10.53 -4.90 -14.65
N LEU A 162 -9.39 -5.35 -15.18
CA LEU A 162 -8.86 -4.87 -16.46
C LEU A 162 -9.84 -5.12 -17.62
N ARG A 163 -10.55 -6.24 -17.61
CA ARG A 163 -11.52 -6.60 -18.66
C ARG A 163 -12.73 -5.67 -18.72
N ASP A 164 -13.06 -4.98 -17.62
CA ASP A 164 -14.09 -3.94 -17.61
C ASP A 164 -13.67 -2.69 -18.39
N TYR A 165 -12.36 -2.43 -18.51
CA TYR A 165 -11.80 -1.28 -19.22
C TYR A 165 -11.23 -1.62 -20.59
N ILE A 166 -10.70 -2.84 -20.76
CA ILE A 166 -10.04 -3.35 -21.96
C ILE A 166 -10.68 -4.71 -22.33
N PRO A 167 -11.93 -4.72 -22.82
CA PRO A 167 -12.65 -5.97 -23.09
C PRO A 167 -12.04 -6.80 -24.23
N THR A 168 -11.18 -6.19 -25.06
CA THR A 168 -10.47 -6.81 -26.18
C THR A 168 -9.14 -7.46 -25.79
N MET A 169 -8.81 -7.49 -24.49
CA MET A 169 -7.58 -8.10 -24.01
C MET A 169 -7.53 -9.62 -24.26
N VAL A 170 -6.38 -10.09 -24.72
CA VAL A 170 -6.03 -11.51 -24.90
C VAL A 170 -4.88 -11.83 -23.95
N VAL A 171 -5.17 -12.60 -22.91
CA VAL A 171 -4.22 -12.87 -21.82
C VAL A 171 -3.39 -14.11 -22.14
N ASN A 172 -2.07 -13.97 -22.04
CA ASN A 172 -1.11 -15.06 -22.11
C ASN A 172 -0.25 -15.04 -20.83
N ASN A 173 -0.29 -16.13 -20.06
CA ASN A 173 0.58 -16.27 -18.89
C ASN A 173 1.97 -16.73 -19.33
N VAL A 174 2.99 -16.09 -18.78
CA VAL A 174 4.40 -16.44 -18.96
C VAL A 174 4.94 -16.83 -17.59
N ASP A 175 5.46 -18.05 -17.50
CA ASP A 175 6.14 -18.51 -16.28
C ASP A 175 7.47 -17.75 -16.14
N ALA A 176 7.69 -17.13 -14.99
CA ALA A 176 8.91 -16.41 -14.65
C ALA A 176 10.19 -17.27 -14.78
N GLU A 177 10.09 -18.58 -14.59
CA GLU A 177 11.22 -19.50 -14.70
C GLU A 177 11.50 -20.00 -16.12
N SER A 178 10.57 -19.74 -17.06
CA SER A 178 10.77 -20.08 -18.46
C SER A 178 11.84 -19.21 -19.13
N GLU A 179 12.39 -19.65 -20.25
CA GLU A 179 13.36 -18.87 -21.04
C GLU A 179 12.77 -17.50 -21.46
N GLU A 180 11.48 -17.47 -21.83
CA GLU A 180 10.79 -16.21 -22.15
C GLU A 180 10.64 -15.33 -20.91
N GLY A 181 10.25 -15.92 -19.77
CA GLY A 181 10.09 -15.21 -18.51
C GLY A 181 11.39 -14.57 -18.02
N LYS A 182 12.49 -15.32 -18.04
CA LYS A 182 13.84 -14.83 -17.69
C LYS A 182 14.29 -13.69 -18.60
N ALA A 183 14.06 -13.82 -19.90
CA ALA A 183 14.35 -12.75 -20.85
C ALA A 183 13.51 -11.49 -20.58
N MET A 184 12.24 -11.64 -20.19
CA MET A 184 11.40 -10.51 -19.81
C MET A 184 11.87 -9.85 -18.50
N ILE A 185 12.25 -10.63 -17.49
CA ILE A 185 12.76 -10.12 -16.21
C ILE A 185 13.98 -9.23 -16.44
N GLU A 186 14.94 -9.70 -17.24
CA GLU A 186 16.14 -8.95 -17.57
C GLU A 186 15.82 -7.71 -18.43
N ALA A 187 15.06 -7.88 -19.52
CA ALA A 187 14.78 -6.80 -20.46
C ALA A 187 13.99 -5.65 -19.84
N TYR A 188 13.07 -5.95 -18.92
CA TYR A 188 12.19 -4.97 -18.29
C TYR A 188 12.57 -4.63 -16.86
N GLU A 189 13.70 -5.13 -16.34
CA GLU A 189 14.17 -4.94 -14.96
C GLU A 189 13.04 -5.20 -13.94
N ILE A 190 12.40 -6.37 -14.07
CA ILE A 190 11.23 -6.73 -13.26
C ILE A 190 11.72 -7.10 -11.87
N LYS A 191 11.17 -6.44 -10.86
CA LYS A 191 11.57 -6.63 -9.46
C LYS A 191 10.63 -7.57 -8.71
N SER A 192 9.40 -7.69 -9.19
CA SER A 192 8.35 -8.43 -8.51
C SER A 192 7.30 -8.99 -9.47
N LEU A 193 6.63 -10.05 -9.03
CA LEU A 193 5.54 -10.73 -9.72
C LEU A 193 4.23 -10.58 -8.93
N PRO A 194 3.06 -10.59 -9.59
CA PRO A 194 2.88 -10.68 -11.04
C PRO A 194 3.16 -9.34 -11.74
N ALA A 195 3.61 -9.39 -13.01
CA ALA A 195 3.84 -8.22 -13.84
C ALA A 195 3.01 -8.31 -15.14
N PHE A 196 2.32 -7.21 -15.47
CA PHE A 196 1.37 -7.16 -16.59
C PHE A 196 1.94 -6.26 -17.70
N PHE A 197 2.10 -6.83 -18.89
CA PHE A 197 2.62 -6.16 -20.07
C PHE A 197 1.56 -6.13 -21.15
N PHE A 198 1.37 -4.97 -21.75
CA PHE A 198 0.39 -4.73 -22.80
C PHE A 198 1.12 -4.34 -24.08
N SER A 199 0.64 -4.87 -25.19
CA SER A 199 1.12 -4.53 -26.53
C SER A 199 0.82 -3.07 -26.91
N GLU A 200 1.50 -2.55 -27.93
CA GLU A 200 1.41 -1.14 -28.36
C GLU A 200 -0.03 -0.72 -28.71
N GLU A 201 -0.85 -1.66 -29.16
CA GLU A 201 -2.24 -1.43 -29.55
C GLU A 201 -3.07 -0.80 -28.41
N ILE A 202 -2.63 -0.92 -27.15
CA ILE A 202 -3.30 -0.29 -26.02
C ILE A 202 -3.43 1.22 -26.20
N GLU A 203 -2.49 1.88 -26.88
CA GLU A 203 -2.52 3.31 -27.18
C GLU A 203 -3.75 3.74 -28.01
N GLN A 204 -4.33 2.80 -28.75
CA GLN A 204 -5.50 3.03 -29.59
C GLN A 204 -6.81 2.90 -28.82
N THR A 205 -6.76 2.38 -27.60
CA THR A 205 -7.95 2.21 -26.75
C THR A 205 -8.40 3.54 -26.13
N LYS A 206 -9.71 3.69 -25.93
CA LYS A 206 -10.25 4.87 -25.23
C LYS A 206 -9.75 4.96 -23.79
N PHE A 207 -9.52 3.81 -23.14
CA PHE A 207 -8.98 3.74 -21.80
C PHE A 207 -7.62 4.42 -21.71
N PHE A 208 -6.70 4.08 -22.61
CA PHE A 208 -5.35 4.64 -22.62
C PHE A 208 -5.32 6.11 -23.03
N GLN A 209 -6.12 6.51 -24.03
CA GLN A 209 -6.21 7.91 -24.47
C GLN A 209 -6.84 8.85 -23.43
N GLY A 210 -7.56 8.29 -22.46
CA GLY A 210 -8.12 9.00 -21.31
C GLY A 210 -7.16 9.02 -20.12
N GLU A 211 -7.68 8.61 -18.97
CA GLU A 211 -6.92 8.59 -17.71
C GLU A 211 -6.04 7.34 -17.57
N GLY A 212 -6.24 6.30 -18.38
CA GLY A 212 -5.52 5.03 -18.26
C GLY A 212 -4.00 5.15 -18.49
N ARG A 213 -3.53 6.14 -19.27
CA ARG A 213 -2.09 6.31 -19.51
C ARG A 213 -1.26 6.46 -18.23
N VAL A 214 -1.79 7.07 -17.18
CA VAL A 214 -1.02 7.33 -15.94
C VAL A 214 -0.69 6.07 -15.15
N VAL A 215 -1.39 4.97 -15.44
CA VAL A 215 -1.20 3.69 -14.74
C VAL A 215 -0.24 2.76 -15.48
N PHE A 216 0.30 3.19 -16.63
CA PHE A 216 1.29 2.43 -17.39
C PHE A 216 2.65 3.12 -17.39
N ALA A 217 3.70 2.32 -17.27
CA ALA A 217 5.06 2.69 -17.58
C ALA A 217 5.43 2.13 -18.95
N GLU A 218 5.88 2.99 -19.86
CA GLU A 218 6.41 2.57 -21.15
C GLU A 218 7.83 2.00 -20.94
N LYS A 219 8.07 0.76 -21.37
CA LYS A 219 9.39 0.12 -21.37
C LYS A 219 9.56 -0.68 -22.66
N ASN A 220 10.62 -0.42 -23.44
CA ASN A 220 11.00 -1.17 -24.65
C ASN A 220 9.80 -1.53 -25.56
N ASP A 221 9.06 -0.53 -26.03
CA ASP A 221 7.90 -0.69 -26.93
C ASP A 221 6.75 -1.56 -26.34
N SER A 222 6.70 -1.69 -25.01
CA SER A 222 5.62 -2.35 -24.26
C SER A 222 5.15 -1.47 -23.10
N PHE A 223 3.89 -1.63 -22.69
CA PHE A 223 3.29 -0.89 -21.59
C PHE A 223 3.15 -1.79 -20.37
N MET A 224 3.91 -1.51 -19.31
CA MET A 224 3.86 -2.23 -18.06
C MET A 224 2.88 -1.55 -17.10
N LEU A 225 1.94 -2.32 -16.54
CA LEU A 225 1.02 -1.78 -15.53
C LEU A 225 1.78 -1.45 -14.23
N ASN A 226 1.58 -0.25 -13.70
CA ASN A 226 2.04 0.14 -12.37
C ASN A 226 1.11 -0.47 -11.29
N ALA A 227 1.27 -1.76 -11.06
CA ALA A 227 0.44 -2.53 -10.14
C ALA A 227 0.48 -1.95 -8.70
N ALA A 228 1.68 -1.64 -8.20
CA ALA A 228 1.86 -1.07 -6.86
C ALA A 228 1.14 0.28 -6.68
N GLY A 229 1.22 1.16 -7.68
CA GLY A 229 0.51 2.44 -7.67
C GLY A 229 -1.02 2.33 -7.67
N LEU A 230 -1.55 1.17 -8.09
CA LEU A 230 -2.97 0.83 -8.09
C LEU A 230 -3.42 0.08 -6.84
N GLY A 231 -2.52 -0.20 -5.90
CA GLY A 231 -2.81 -1.03 -4.73
C GLY A 231 -3.05 -2.50 -5.08
N ILE A 232 -2.61 -2.95 -6.26
CA ILE A 232 -2.62 -4.37 -6.60
C ILE A 232 -1.55 -5.05 -5.73
N PRO A 233 -1.90 -6.13 -5.01
CA PRO A 233 -0.95 -6.81 -4.14
C PRO A 233 0.25 -7.30 -4.95
N VAL A 234 1.44 -7.04 -4.43
CA VAL A 234 2.66 -7.61 -4.97
C VAL A 234 2.85 -8.99 -4.35
N GLY A 235 3.09 -10.00 -5.18
CA GLY A 235 3.27 -11.38 -4.77
C GLY A 235 4.70 -11.69 -4.37
N LYS A 236 5.48 -12.23 -5.31
CA LYS A 236 6.86 -12.69 -5.12
C LYS A 236 7.84 -11.60 -5.57
N TYR A 237 8.83 -11.26 -4.74
CA TYR A 237 9.94 -10.43 -5.18
C TYR A 237 11.06 -11.30 -5.77
N LEU A 238 11.59 -10.85 -6.90
CA LEU A 238 12.68 -11.53 -7.62
C LEU A 238 14.06 -11.11 -7.09
N GLN A 239 14.14 -9.92 -6.50
CA GLN A 239 15.30 -9.42 -5.79
C GLN A 239 14.90 -9.12 -4.34
N THR A 240 15.52 -9.83 -3.40
CA THR A 240 15.31 -9.62 -1.97
C THR A 240 16.31 -8.59 -1.44
N PRO A 241 15.99 -7.90 -0.33
CA PRO A 241 16.92 -6.94 0.26
C PRO A 241 18.18 -7.63 0.78
N GLU A 242 19.34 -7.08 0.44
CA GLU A 242 20.62 -7.56 0.97
C GLU A 242 20.78 -7.13 2.43
N VAL A 243 21.23 -8.06 3.28
CA VAL A 243 21.49 -7.83 4.70
C VAL A 243 22.99 -7.89 4.95
N GLY A 244 23.55 -6.80 5.46
CA GLY A 244 24.98 -6.61 5.74
C GLY A 244 25.30 -6.45 7.23
N GLU A 245 26.60 -6.37 7.55
CA GLU A 245 27.09 -6.28 8.94
C GLU A 245 26.68 -4.99 9.67
N THR A 246 26.37 -3.94 8.93
CA THR A 246 25.97 -2.63 9.46
C THR A 246 24.47 -2.52 9.69
N ASP A 247 23.69 -3.55 9.33
CA ASP A 247 22.26 -3.57 9.55
C ASP A 247 21.89 -3.73 11.04
N ALA A 248 20.73 -3.21 11.40
CA ALA A 248 20.16 -3.42 12.71
C ALA A 248 19.47 -4.78 12.75
N ILE A 249 20.17 -5.76 13.32
CA ILE A 249 19.71 -7.15 13.39
C ILE A 249 19.33 -7.49 14.83
N LEU A 250 18.19 -8.16 15.01
CA LEU A 250 17.79 -8.84 16.24
C LEU A 250 17.80 -10.34 15.97
N GLY A 251 18.68 -11.07 16.67
CA GLY A 251 18.95 -12.49 16.42
C GLY A 251 20.28 -12.70 15.69
N ASN A 252 20.46 -13.88 15.09
CA ASN A 252 21.69 -14.24 14.38
C ASN A 252 21.64 -13.77 12.93
N LYS A 253 22.68 -13.05 12.47
CA LYS A 253 22.78 -12.62 11.07
C LYS A 253 22.83 -13.79 10.07
N GLU A 254 23.26 -14.97 10.52
CA GLU A 254 23.31 -16.19 9.70
C GLU A 254 22.02 -17.02 9.79
N ALA A 255 20.94 -16.47 10.38
CA ALA A 255 19.65 -17.13 10.41
C ALA A 255 19.17 -17.48 8.99
N LYS A 256 18.53 -18.66 8.87
CA LYS A 256 17.98 -19.18 7.60
C LYS A 256 17.04 -18.18 6.96
N VAL A 257 16.06 -17.70 7.73
CA VAL A 257 15.06 -16.72 7.31
C VAL A 257 15.35 -15.38 7.94
N LYS A 258 15.37 -14.33 7.12
CA LYS A 258 15.50 -12.94 7.57
C LYS A 258 14.20 -12.21 7.30
N VAL A 259 13.57 -11.71 8.36
CA VAL A 259 12.43 -10.80 8.29
C VAL A 259 13.00 -9.39 8.14
N VAL A 260 12.95 -8.81 6.95
CA VAL A 260 13.50 -7.47 6.68
C VAL A 260 12.37 -6.47 6.62
N VAL A 261 12.41 -5.46 7.48
CA VAL A 261 11.37 -4.42 7.58
C VAL A 261 11.96 -3.06 7.20
N PHE A 262 11.53 -2.52 6.06
CA PHE A 262 11.75 -1.12 5.70
C PHE A 262 10.74 -0.24 6.42
N SER A 263 11.23 0.74 7.17
CA SER A 263 10.39 1.49 8.09
C SER A 263 10.86 2.93 8.31
N ASP A 264 9.94 3.76 8.80
CA ASP A 264 10.20 5.17 9.13
C ASP A 264 9.71 5.43 10.55
N PHE A 265 10.60 5.92 11.42
CA PHE A 265 10.25 6.24 12.79
C PHE A 265 9.16 7.31 12.94
N GLN A 266 8.93 8.16 11.92
CA GLN A 266 7.88 9.19 11.90
C GLN A 266 6.57 8.69 11.26
N CYS A 267 6.57 7.52 10.63
CA CYS A 267 5.36 6.92 10.08
C CYS A 267 4.43 6.44 11.21
N PRO A 268 3.14 6.84 11.22
CA PRO A 268 2.23 6.50 12.32
C PRO A 268 1.88 5.00 12.37
N TYR A 269 1.93 4.31 11.23
CA TYR A 269 1.66 2.88 11.11
C TYR A 269 2.86 2.01 11.50
N CYS A 270 4.06 2.55 11.37
CA CYS A 270 5.30 1.81 11.47
C CYS A 270 5.61 1.39 12.91
N GLY A 271 5.14 2.15 13.91
CA GLY A 271 5.30 1.79 15.32
C GLY A 271 4.45 0.60 15.76
N GLU A 272 3.26 0.41 15.18
CA GLU A 272 2.45 -0.79 15.38
C GLU A 272 3.12 -2.00 14.72
N HIS A 273 3.49 -1.86 13.46
CA HIS A 273 4.13 -2.93 12.72
C HIS A 273 5.48 -3.36 13.31
N PHE A 274 6.26 -2.43 13.87
CA PHE A 274 7.49 -2.74 14.60
C PHE A 274 7.24 -3.69 15.78
N LYS A 275 6.11 -3.54 16.50
CA LYS A 275 5.72 -4.48 17.57
C LYS A 275 5.34 -5.83 16.99
N ASN A 276 4.53 -5.85 15.93
CA ASN A 276 4.10 -7.08 15.27
C ASN A 276 5.29 -7.89 14.74
N ALA A 277 6.26 -7.24 14.10
CA ALA A 277 7.46 -7.90 13.59
C ALA A 277 8.34 -8.45 14.71
N LYS A 278 8.50 -7.71 15.82
CA LYS A 278 9.21 -8.21 17.00
C LYS A 278 8.49 -9.37 17.68
N GLU A 279 7.16 -9.38 17.68
CA GLU A 279 6.37 -10.47 18.22
C GLU A 279 6.46 -11.72 17.34
N ALA A 280 6.37 -11.55 16.02
CA ALA A 280 6.36 -12.64 15.05
C ALA A 280 7.62 -13.51 15.08
N VAL A 281 8.78 -12.93 15.38
CA VAL A 281 10.05 -13.67 15.46
C VAL A 281 10.25 -14.37 16.80
N LYS A 282 9.37 -14.18 17.79
CA LYS A 282 9.42 -14.93 19.04
C LYS A 282 8.99 -16.38 18.80
N GLY A 283 9.58 -17.30 19.55
CA GLY A 283 9.29 -18.73 19.45
C GLY A 283 10.16 -19.48 18.44
N PHE A 284 10.79 -18.78 17.49
CA PHE A 284 11.82 -19.34 16.63
C PHE A 284 13.19 -19.30 17.31
N SER A 285 14.06 -20.24 16.97
CA SER A 285 15.46 -20.21 17.40
C SER A 285 16.25 -19.14 16.65
N GLU A 286 17.36 -18.68 17.24
CA GLU A 286 18.24 -17.70 16.60
C GLU A 286 18.85 -18.22 15.29
N GLU A 287 18.94 -19.54 15.08
CA GLU A 287 19.44 -20.12 13.82
C GLU A 287 18.37 -20.13 12.72
N GLU A 288 17.09 -20.08 13.08
CA GLU A 288 15.97 -20.10 12.13
C GLU A 288 15.64 -18.70 11.63
N VAL A 289 15.53 -17.73 12.54
CA VAL A 289 14.96 -16.41 12.20
C VAL A 289 15.77 -15.26 12.79
N ALA A 290 15.96 -14.22 11.97
CA ALA A 290 16.41 -12.91 12.42
C ALA A 290 15.49 -11.80 11.92
N LEU A 291 15.30 -10.77 12.74
CA LEU A 291 14.60 -9.55 12.36
C LEU A 291 15.62 -8.47 12.00
N VAL A 292 15.44 -7.85 10.84
CA VAL A 292 16.31 -6.81 10.30
C VAL A 292 15.50 -5.55 10.08
N TYR A 293 15.99 -4.42 10.59
CA TYR A 293 15.39 -3.11 10.34
C TYR A 293 16.21 -2.36 9.29
N LYS A 294 15.52 -1.85 8.27
CA LYS A 294 16.05 -0.98 7.20
C LYS A 294 15.40 0.40 7.27
N ASP A 295 16.20 1.45 7.22
CA ASP A 295 15.71 2.83 7.28
C ASP A 295 15.09 3.26 5.95
N LEU A 296 13.84 3.73 5.98
CA LEU A 296 13.15 4.32 4.82
C LEU A 296 12.46 5.64 5.20
N PRO A 297 13.20 6.66 5.70
CA PRO A 297 12.61 7.94 6.05
C PRO A 297 11.98 8.61 4.82
N LEU A 298 10.68 8.87 4.88
CA LEU A 298 9.92 9.44 3.77
C LEU A 298 10.17 10.94 3.67
N ASN A 299 10.35 11.45 2.44
CA ASN A 299 10.74 12.84 2.19
C ASN A 299 9.76 13.91 2.74
N PHE A 300 8.52 13.52 3.05
CA PHE A 300 7.51 14.41 3.62
C PHE A 300 7.47 14.36 5.16
N HIS A 301 8.25 13.51 5.81
CA HIS A 301 8.43 13.45 7.26
C HIS A 301 9.61 14.33 7.71
N LEU A 302 9.29 15.46 8.33
CA LEU A 302 10.26 16.51 8.72
C LEU A 302 11.46 15.97 9.52
N GLN A 303 11.20 15.04 10.44
CA GLN A 303 12.17 14.50 11.39
C GLN A 303 12.54 13.04 11.11
N GLY A 304 11.97 12.39 10.09
CA GLY A 304 12.18 10.97 9.80
C GLY A 304 13.66 10.60 9.67
N LYS A 305 14.43 11.39 8.90
CA LYS A 305 15.88 11.15 8.74
C LYS A 305 16.67 11.34 10.04
N ASN A 306 16.31 12.33 10.87
CA ASN A 306 17.00 12.54 12.14
C ASN A 306 16.65 11.45 13.17
N ALA A 307 15.42 10.92 13.14
CA ALA A 307 15.01 9.80 13.98
C ALA A 307 15.72 8.49 13.58
N ALA A 308 15.80 8.19 12.28
CA ALA A 308 16.61 7.09 11.74
C ALA A 308 18.07 7.19 12.19
N MET A 309 18.68 8.37 12.04
CA MET A 309 20.03 8.62 12.53
C MET A 309 20.16 8.45 14.04
N ALA A 310 19.16 8.84 14.83
CA ALA A 310 19.18 8.63 16.29
C ALA A 310 19.21 7.14 16.63
N ALA A 311 18.42 6.31 15.94
CA ALA A 311 18.48 4.86 16.09
C ALA A 311 19.87 4.31 15.69
N ARG A 312 20.39 4.68 14.52
CA ARG A 312 21.72 4.25 14.06
C ARG A 312 22.86 4.72 14.97
N CYS A 313 22.83 5.94 15.50
CA CYS A 313 23.82 6.43 16.48
C CYS A 313 23.79 5.68 17.83
N SER A 314 22.70 4.95 18.12
CA SER A 314 22.60 4.07 19.28
C SER A 314 23.01 2.62 19.00
N GLN A 315 23.19 2.24 17.73
CA GLN A 315 23.54 0.88 17.31
C GLN A 315 24.94 0.46 17.77
N ASP A 316 25.94 1.35 17.66
CA ASP A 316 27.32 1.11 18.16
C ASP A 316 27.40 0.90 19.68
N GLN A 317 26.28 1.11 20.38
CA GLN A 317 26.12 0.93 21.81
C GLN A 317 25.09 -0.14 22.14
N GLU A 318 24.72 -0.99 21.17
CA GLU A 318 23.78 -2.11 21.30
C GLU A 318 22.38 -1.66 21.76
N LYS A 319 21.95 -0.45 21.36
CA LYS A 319 20.68 0.17 21.80
C LYS A 319 19.79 0.64 20.66
N PHE A 320 20.01 0.12 19.44
CA PHE A 320 19.17 0.43 18.28
C PHE A 320 17.69 0.14 18.55
N TRP A 321 17.38 -1.05 19.04
CA TRP A 321 16.00 -1.51 19.25
C TRP A 321 15.30 -0.73 20.36
N GLU A 322 15.98 -0.44 21.47
CA GLU A 322 15.43 0.37 22.56
C GLU A 322 15.27 1.84 22.18
N MET A 323 16.17 2.39 21.36
CA MET A 323 15.98 3.72 20.77
C MET A 323 14.78 3.71 19.83
N GLY A 324 14.61 2.68 19.00
CA GLY A 324 13.47 2.54 18.11
C GLY A 324 12.13 2.48 18.86
N GLU A 325 12.06 1.70 19.95
CA GLU A 325 10.88 1.67 20.83
C GLU A 325 10.56 3.04 21.42
N LEU A 326 11.58 3.76 21.90
CA LEU A 326 11.42 5.08 22.45
C LEU A 326 10.97 6.09 21.38
N LEU A 327 11.53 6.04 20.18
CA LEU A 327 11.14 6.90 19.06
C LEU A 327 9.67 6.68 18.68
N TYR A 328 9.24 5.43 18.51
CA TYR A 328 7.85 5.13 18.17
C TYR A 328 6.87 5.50 19.30
N SER A 329 7.20 5.15 20.55
CA SER A 329 6.31 5.42 21.70
C SER A 329 6.19 6.90 22.04
N SER A 330 7.20 7.71 21.70
CA SER A 330 7.23 9.17 21.94
C SER A 330 7.09 10.01 20.66
N GLN A 331 6.59 9.45 19.56
CA GLN A 331 6.50 10.12 18.25
C GLN A 331 5.89 11.53 18.33
N LYS A 332 4.80 11.67 19.11
CA LYS A 332 4.10 12.95 19.33
C LYS A 332 4.98 14.05 19.93
N ASP A 333 6.04 13.69 20.66
CA ASP A 333 6.92 14.63 21.34
C ASP A 333 8.00 15.22 20.41
N TRP A 334 8.29 14.57 19.27
CA TRP A 334 9.41 14.94 18.41
C TRP A 334 9.06 15.17 16.94
N GLN A 335 7.98 14.57 16.41
CA GLN A 335 7.63 14.61 14.98
C GLN A 335 7.49 16.02 14.38
N ASP A 336 7.04 16.98 15.20
CA ASP A 336 6.79 18.38 14.80
C ASP A 336 7.90 19.34 15.28
N THR A 337 8.96 18.81 15.89
CA THR A 337 10.10 19.62 16.37
C THR A 337 11.08 19.92 15.25
N GLU A 338 12.03 20.82 15.49
CA GLU A 338 13.16 21.09 14.59
C GLU A 338 14.49 20.66 15.22
N GLY A 339 15.41 20.16 14.40
CA GLY A 339 16.76 19.77 14.81
C GLY A 339 16.80 18.48 15.65
N ILE A 340 17.87 18.31 16.42
CA ILE A 340 18.27 17.03 17.03
C ILE A 340 18.23 17.00 18.57
N ALA A 341 17.74 18.07 19.20
CA ALA A 341 17.82 18.23 20.65
C ALA A 341 17.03 17.16 21.43
N GLN A 342 15.85 16.79 20.92
CA GLN A 342 15.00 15.78 21.54
C GLN A 342 15.64 14.38 21.47
N PHE A 343 16.26 14.01 20.36
CA PHE A 343 16.97 12.73 20.24
C PHE A 343 18.16 12.61 21.20
N LYS A 344 18.91 13.71 21.43
CA LYS A 344 19.97 13.75 22.45
C LYS A 344 19.43 13.60 23.88
N LYS A 345 18.17 13.99 24.13
CA LYS A 345 17.51 13.73 25.42
C LYS A 345 17.24 12.24 25.58
N TYR A 346 16.75 11.56 24.54
CA TYR A 346 16.50 10.12 24.56
C TYR A 346 17.77 9.30 24.81
N ALA A 347 18.91 9.71 24.24
CA ALA A 347 20.19 9.08 24.56
C ALA A 347 20.53 9.11 26.07
N ARG A 348 20.15 10.18 26.79
CA ARG A 348 20.31 10.24 28.26
C ARG A 348 19.34 9.32 28.98
N GLU A 349 18.09 9.25 28.53
CA GLU A 349 17.06 8.38 29.10
C GLU A 349 17.45 6.90 28.98
N LEU A 350 18.04 6.52 27.84
CA LEU A 350 18.58 5.19 27.57
C LEU A 350 19.99 4.95 28.17
N LYS A 351 20.54 5.92 28.90
CA LYS A 351 21.86 5.85 29.56
C LYS A 351 23.02 5.53 28.60
N LEU A 352 22.95 6.04 27.37
CA LEU A 352 24.05 5.94 26.39
C LEU A 352 25.25 6.81 26.81
N ASP A 353 26.41 6.53 26.22
CA ASP A 353 27.52 7.48 26.15
C ASP A 353 27.10 8.69 25.32
N THR A 354 26.60 9.70 26.01
CA THR A 354 26.09 10.93 25.40
C THR A 354 27.16 11.69 24.62
N PHE A 355 28.45 11.55 24.93
CA PHE A 355 29.49 12.21 24.16
C PHE A 355 29.61 11.59 22.77
N LYS A 356 29.68 10.25 22.69
CA LYS A 356 29.68 9.52 21.41
C LYS A 356 28.41 9.75 20.62
N PHE A 357 27.25 9.61 21.27
CA PHE A 357 25.95 9.78 20.63
C PHE A 357 25.78 11.19 20.06
N ASN A 358 26.07 12.22 20.86
CA ASN A 358 25.92 13.61 20.42
C ASN A 358 26.83 13.90 19.24
N LYS A 359 28.08 13.42 19.26
CA LYS A 359 29.01 13.57 18.14
C LYS A 359 28.46 12.90 16.88
N CYS A 360 27.93 11.68 16.98
CA CYS A 360 27.32 10.99 15.85
C CYS A 360 26.18 11.78 15.21
N MET A 361 25.30 12.37 16.06
CA MET A 361 24.20 13.22 15.59
C MET A 361 24.67 14.56 15.01
N ASP A 362 25.67 15.21 15.64
CA ASP A 362 26.18 16.53 15.23
C ASP A 362 26.97 16.46 13.92
N ASP A 363 27.84 15.46 13.78
CA ASP A 363 28.68 15.25 12.58
C ASP A 363 27.96 14.44 11.50
N ARG A 364 26.72 14.00 11.77
CA ARG A 364 25.89 13.17 10.90
C ARG A 364 26.56 11.86 10.46
N SER A 365 27.36 11.24 11.32
CA SER A 365 28.21 10.10 10.92
C SER A 365 27.43 8.85 10.51
N ALA A 366 26.20 8.70 10.96
CA ALA A 366 25.31 7.59 10.59
C ALA A 366 24.49 7.83 9.32
N GLU A 367 24.56 9.04 8.72
CA GLU A 367 23.74 9.38 7.54
C GLU A 367 23.99 8.46 6.35
N ALA A 368 25.22 8.01 6.14
CA ALA A 368 25.56 7.11 5.05
C ALA A 368 24.83 5.76 5.15
N LEU A 369 24.60 5.23 6.37
CA LEU A 369 23.86 3.99 6.58
C LEU A 369 22.37 4.16 6.24
N VAL A 370 21.79 5.29 6.62
CA VAL A 370 20.40 5.63 6.28
C VAL A 370 20.24 5.78 4.76
N ASP A 371 21.21 6.45 4.11
CA ASP A 371 21.17 6.67 2.66
C ASP A 371 21.41 5.37 1.86
N GLU A 372 22.15 4.41 2.41
CA GLU A 372 22.34 3.07 1.86
C GLU A 372 21.03 2.27 1.83
N ASP A 373 20.31 2.23 2.96
CA ASP A 373 18.99 1.57 3.03
C ASP A 373 17.97 2.23 2.10
N LEU A 374 17.95 3.57 2.02
CA LEU A 374 17.12 4.31 1.07
C LEU A 374 17.43 3.94 -0.38
N ALA A 375 18.71 3.79 -0.71
CA ALA A 375 19.14 3.39 -2.05
C ALA A 375 18.69 1.96 -2.36
N GLN A 376 18.86 1.03 -1.42
CA GLN A 376 18.43 -0.35 -1.57
C GLN A 376 16.90 -0.46 -1.73
N ALA A 377 16.12 0.25 -0.90
CA ALA A 377 14.66 0.31 -1.01
C ALA A 377 14.22 0.73 -2.42
N LYS A 378 14.84 1.78 -2.96
CA LYS A 378 14.59 2.26 -4.33
C LYS A 378 15.02 1.24 -5.39
N GLU A 379 16.16 0.60 -5.20
CA GLU A 379 16.70 -0.42 -6.10
C GLU A 379 15.74 -1.61 -6.22
N ILE A 380 15.16 -2.09 -5.11
CA ILE A 380 14.21 -3.20 -5.13
C ILE A 380 12.76 -2.74 -5.37
N GLY A 381 12.49 -1.43 -5.42
CA GLY A 381 11.17 -0.88 -5.79
C GLY A 381 10.20 -0.68 -4.63
N VAL A 382 10.71 -0.67 -3.39
CA VAL A 382 9.93 -0.32 -2.20
C VAL A 382 9.72 1.20 -2.17
N THR A 383 8.47 1.64 -2.19
CA THR A 383 8.10 3.07 -2.26
C THR A 383 7.33 3.57 -1.03
N GLY A 384 7.11 2.72 -0.03
CA GLY A 384 6.30 3.06 1.14
C GLY A 384 6.67 2.24 2.36
N THR A 385 6.15 2.67 3.51
CA THR A 385 6.41 2.06 4.81
C THR A 385 5.09 1.77 5.56
N PRO A 386 5.04 0.73 6.41
CA PRO A 386 6.05 -0.32 6.51
C PRO A 386 6.03 -1.25 5.29
N ALA A 387 7.17 -1.84 4.97
CA ALA A 387 7.28 -2.83 3.90
C ALA A 387 8.15 -3.98 4.41
N THR A 388 7.63 -5.20 4.30
CA THR A 388 8.17 -6.37 4.99
C THR A 388 8.47 -7.48 4.01
N PHE A 389 9.69 -7.97 4.07
CA PHE A 389 10.16 -9.13 3.34
C PHE A 389 10.37 -10.27 4.32
N VAL A 390 9.91 -11.46 3.94
CA VAL A 390 10.22 -12.71 4.63
C VAL A 390 10.70 -13.66 3.54
N GLY A 391 12.02 -13.80 3.41
CA GLY A 391 12.61 -14.47 2.25
C GLY A 391 12.18 -13.79 0.94
N THR A 392 11.56 -14.55 0.03
CA THR A 392 11.04 -14.03 -1.25
C THR A 392 9.63 -13.43 -1.17
N GLN A 393 8.96 -13.60 -0.03
CA GLN A 393 7.60 -13.11 0.18
C GLN A 393 7.62 -11.63 0.59
N PHE A 394 6.59 -10.89 0.18
CA PHE A 394 6.46 -9.46 0.48
C PHE A 394 5.08 -9.09 1.00
N ALA A 395 5.06 -8.20 2.00
CA ALA A 395 3.87 -7.57 2.51
C ALA A 395 4.05 -6.04 2.55
N SER A 396 3.10 -5.32 1.97
CA SER A 396 3.05 -3.85 2.04
C SER A 396 2.07 -3.42 3.13
N GLY A 397 2.46 -2.45 3.95
CA GLY A 397 1.63 -1.93 5.03
C GLY A 397 1.72 -2.76 6.31
N VAL A 398 0.87 -2.43 7.27
CA VAL A 398 0.84 -3.13 8.56
C VAL A 398 0.26 -4.51 8.35
N VAL A 399 1.07 -5.53 8.64
CA VAL A 399 0.61 -6.90 8.84
C VAL A 399 0.77 -7.31 10.30
N THR A 400 -0.04 -8.27 10.72
CA THR A 400 -0.10 -8.81 12.08
C THR A 400 1.10 -9.72 12.37
N ALA A 401 1.36 -10.00 13.65
CA ALA A 401 2.41 -10.93 14.04
C ALA A 401 2.15 -12.35 13.50
N LEU A 402 0.88 -12.77 13.50
CA LEU A 402 0.44 -14.08 13.00
C LEU A 402 0.71 -14.23 11.50
N GLU A 403 0.40 -13.21 10.70
CA GLU A 403 0.69 -13.22 9.26
C GLU A 403 2.19 -13.32 8.98
N ILE A 404 3.02 -12.55 9.70
CA ILE A 404 4.48 -12.65 9.54
C ILE A 404 4.98 -14.04 9.97
N LYS A 405 4.46 -14.61 11.07
CA LYS A 405 4.79 -15.97 11.53
C LYS A 405 4.45 -17.02 10.47
N ALA A 406 3.29 -16.90 9.82
CA ALA A 406 2.91 -17.78 8.72
C ALA A 406 3.86 -17.63 7.51
N MET A 407 4.26 -16.40 7.16
CA MET A 407 5.25 -16.19 6.10
C MET A 407 6.60 -16.81 6.44
N ILE A 408 7.05 -16.70 7.70
CA ILE A 408 8.29 -17.34 8.18
C ILE A 408 8.20 -18.85 8.03
N GLN A 409 7.11 -19.45 8.49
CA GLN A 409 6.92 -20.89 8.44
C GLN A 409 6.93 -21.40 6.99
N ASN A 410 6.24 -20.71 6.08
CA ASN A 410 6.26 -21.06 4.66
C ASN A 410 7.67 -21.05 4.06
N GLU A 411 8.52 -20.09 4.48
CA GLU A 411 9.90 -20.02 4.01
C GLU A 411 10.78 -21.12 4.62
N LEU A 412 10.59 -21.42 5.92
CA LEU A 412 11.30 -22.50 6.59
C LEU A 412 10.93 -23.88 6.02
N ASP A 413 9.64 -24.11 5.72
CA ASP A 413 9.13 -25.36 5.16
C ASP A 413 9.49 -25.54 3.68
N GLY A 414 9.53 -24.44 2.92
CA GLY A 414 9.96 -24.44 1.51
C GLY A 414 11.43 -24.77 1.30
N ASP A 415 12.26 -24.58 2.34
CA ASP A 415 13.68 -24.97 2.38
C ASP A 415 13.91 -26.41 2.87
N ILE A 416 12.85 -27.16 3.23
CA ILE A 416 12.93 -28.58 3.57
C ILE A 416 12.73 -29.39 2.27
N ASP A 417 13.83 -29.81 1.65
CA ASP A 417 13.81 -30.95 0.72
C ASP A 417 13.01 -32.09 1.37
N GLU A 418 11.92 -32.52 0.72
CA GLU A 418 11.04 -33.65 1.07
C GLU A 418 11.51 -34.49 2.27
N MET A 419 11.20 -34.09 3.50
CA MET A 419 11.18 -35.01 4.65
C MET A 419 10.45 -34.37 5.83
N ASP A 420 9.47 -35.13 6.33
CA ASP A 420 8.74 -34.98 7.59
C ASP A 420 7.49 -34.05 7.56
N ALA A 421 6.42 -34.62 6.99
CA ALA A 421 5.03 -34.13 7.07
C ALA A 421 4.38 -34.24 8.47
N ASP A 422 5.17 -34.34 9.54
CA ASP A 422 4.68 -34.51 10.92
C ASP A 422 4.63 -33.18 11.71
N ILE A 423 5.09 -32.06 11.13
CA ILE A 423 5.10 -30.74 11.81
C ILE A 423 3.81 -29.93 11.57
N LEU A 424 3.00 -30.31 10.56
CA LEU A 424 1.76 -29.58 10.19
C LEU A 424 0.59 -29.79 11.17
N GLU A 425 0.65 -30.77 12.09
CA GLU A 425 -0.44 -31.00 13.06
C GLU A 425 -0.38 -30.03 14.26
N ASP A 426 0.81 -29.61 14.70
CA ASP A 426 0.94 -28.77 15.90
C ASP A 426 0.47 -27.32 15.65
N VAL A 427 0.70 -26.77 14.45
CA VAL A 427 0.30 -25.38 14.12
C VAL A 427 -1.21 -25.21 13.99
N SER A 428 -1.93 -26.25 13.53
CA SER A 428 -3.40 -26.18 13.42
C SER A 428 -4.07 -26.07 14.79
N SER A 429 -3.44 -26.66 15.81
CA SER A 429 -3.97 -26.68 17.18
C SER A 429 -3.79 -25.34 17.90
N GLU A 430 -2.67 -24.64 17.69
CA GLU A 430 -2.44 -23.30 18.24
C GLU A 430 -3.36 -22.25 17.58
N MET A 431 -3.67 -22.40 16.28
CA MET A 431 -4.60 -21.51 15.58
C MET A 431 -6.06 -21.67 16.02
N GLU A 432 -6.48 -22.87 16.42
CA GLU A 432 -7.83 -23.08 16.96
C GLU A 432 -7.96 -22.50 18.39
N GLU A 433 -6.91 -22.57 19.21
CA GLU A 433 -6.95 -22.11 20.60
C GLU A 433 -7.07 -20.58 20.74
N GLU A 434 -6.34 -19.80 19.91
CA GLU A 434 -6.44 -18.33 19.92
C GLU A 434 -7.81 -17.82 19.41
N THR A 435 -8.44 -18.53 18.46
CA THR A 435 -9.79 -18.15 17.98
C THR A 435 -10.88 -18.42 19.02
N GLU A 436 -10.73 -19.45 19.86
CA GLU A 436 -11.66 -19.70 20.97
C GLU A 436 -11.50 -18.70 22.13
N GLU A 437 -10.31 -18.12 22.31
CA GLU A 437 -10.05 -17.14 23.37
C GLU A 437 -10.58 -15.75 23.00
N GLU A 438 -10.48 -15.31 21.73
CA GLU A 438 -11.06 -14.04 21.27
C GLU A 438 -12.61 -14.07 21.24
N VAL A 439 -13.24 -15.22 20.98
CA VAL A 439 -14.71 -15.35 20.97
C VAL A 439 -15.29 -15.35 22.39
N LYS A 440 -14.50 -15.62 23.44
CA LYS A 440 -14.96 -15.56 24.84
C LYS A 440 -14.91 -14.17 25.47
N VAL A 441 -14.35 -13.16 24.79
CA VAL A 441 -14.15 -11.81 25.34
C VAL A 441 -15.03 -10.73 24.67
N GLN A 442 -15.98 -11.09 23.79
CA GLN A 442 -17.00 -10.17 23.26
C GLN A 442 -18.39 -10.33 23.89
#